data_AF-A0A925K1G6-F1
#
_entry.id   AF-A0A925K1G6-F1
#
_cell.length_a   1.000
_cell.length_b   1.000
_cell.length_c   1.000
_cell.angle_alpha   90.00
_cell.angle_beta   90.00
_cell.angle_gamma   90.00
#
_symmetry.space_group_name_H-M   'P 1'
#
loop_
_entity.id
_entity.type
_entity.pdbx_description
1 polymer ?
#
loop_
_entity_poly.entity_id
_entity_poly.type
_entity_poly.pdbx_seq_one_letter_code
_entity_poly.pdbx_strand_id
1 'polypeptide(L)' 'MSELLLTAAQAAARLGVSGVTVRVWCKRGIFPRAILKETEFGSGWLIPENDLKDFEPPKMGRPRKPQDETGKTGKKSKR' A
#
# COMPACT_ATOMS: atom_id res chain seq x y z
N MET A 1 20.04 -5.08 -18.18
CA MET A 1 19.05 -4.11 -17.70
C MET A 1 18.88 -4.35 -16.21
N SER A 2 19.12 -3.34 -15.39
CA SER A 2 19.07 -3.43 -13.93
C SER A 2 17.62 -3.46 -13.44
N GLU A 3 17.20 -4.57 -12.84
CA GLU A 3 15.90 -4.65 -12.17
C GLU A 3 15.96 -3.86 -10.86
N LEU A 4 15.26 -2.72 -10.81
CA LEU A 4 15.12 -1.92 -9.59
C LEU A 4 14.06 -2.57 -8.69
N LEU A 5 14.47 -3.04 -7.52
CA LEU A 5 13.56 -3.49 -6.46
C LEU A 5 13.09 -2.29 -5.67
N LEU A 6 11.80 -2.00 -5.77
CA LEU A 6 11.15 -0.88 -5.10
C LEU A 6 10.46 -1.36 -3.83
N THR A 7 10.47 -0.53 -2.79
CA THR A 7 9.67 -0.81 -1.61
C THR A 7 8.20 -0.55 -1.88
N ALA A 8 7.30 -1.11 -1.07
CA ALA A 8 5.87 -0.82 -1.16
C ALA A 8 5.53 0.69 -1.17
N ALA A 9 6.32 1.52 -0.49
CA ALA A 9 6.15 2.97 -0.48
C ALA A 9 6.53 3.63 -1.82
N GLN A 10 7.64 3.20 -2.42
CA GLN A 10 8.08 3.70 -3.72
C GLN A 10 7.14 3.22 -4.84
N ALA A 11 6.73 1.95 -4.80
CA ALA A 11 5.73 1.40 -5.70
C ALA A 11 4.41 2.19 -5.63
N ALA A 12 3.97 2.53 -4.42
CA ALA A 12 2.78 3.33 -4.21
C ALA A 12 2.88 4.73 -4.82
N ALA A 13 4.04 5.39 -4.66
CA ALA A 13 4.29 6.70 -5.27
C ALA A 13 4.26 6.64 -6.81
N ARG A 14 4.78 5.57 -7.42
CA ARG A 14 4.74 5.36 -8.88
C ARG A 14 3.32 5.10 -9.40
N LEU A 15 2.53 4.34 -8.65
CA LEU A 15 1.15 3.99 -9.01
C LEU A 15 0.12 5.05 -8.59
N GLY A 16 0.52 6.10 -7.85
CA GLY A 16 -0.39 7.11 -7.33
C GLY A 16 -1.38 6.59 -6.29
N VAL A 17 -1.05 5.50 -5.59
CA VAL A 17 -1.92 4.86 -4.58
C VAL A 17 -1.30 4.94 -3.18
N SER A 18 -2.03 4.47 -2.16
CA SER A 18 -1.50 4.35 -0.80
C SER A 18 -0.58 3.13 -0.66
N GLY A 19 0.50 3.26 0.12
CA GLY A 19 1.38 2.14 0.48
C GLY A 19 0.64 0.98 1.15
N VAL A 20 -0.49 1.23 1.82
CA VAL A 20 -1.34 0.19 2.39
C VAL A 20 -1.99 -0.65 1.30
N THR A 21 -2.48 -0.02 0.23
CA THR A 21 -3.08 -0.70 -0.92
C THR A 21 -2.07 -1.64 -1.58
N VAL A 22 -0.85 -1.17 -1.78
CA VAL A 22 0.24 -1.97 -2.35
C VAL A 22 0.56 -3.18 -1.46
N ARG A 23 0.68 -2.99 -0.15
CA ARG A 23 0.88 -4.11 0.79
C ARG A 23 -0.25 -5.14 0.73
N VAL A 24 -1.49 -4.70 0.59
CA VAL A 24 -2.65 -5.59 0.43
C VAL A 24 -2.55 -6.37 -0.88
N TRP A 25 -2.16 -5.73 -1.98
CA TRP A 25 -1.95 -6.42 -3.26
C TRP A 25 -0.83 -7.45 -3.20
N CYS A 26 0.29 -7.14 -2.55
CA CYS A 26 1.35 -8.12 -2.31
C CYS A 26 0.86 -9.32 -1.49
N LYS A 27 0.13 -9.07 -0.40
CA LYS A 27 -0.48 -10.15 0.41
C LYS A 27 -1.49 -10.99 -0.36
N ARG A 28 -2.17 -10.39 -1.35
CA ARG A 28 -3.12 -11.07 -2.24
C ARG A 28 -2.45 -11.80 -3.40
N GLY A 29 -1.13 -11.68 -3.56
CA GLY A 29 -0.39 -12.29 -4.66
C GLY A 29 -0.67 -11.65 -6.03
N ILE A 30 -1.15 -10.39 -6.08
CA ILE A 30 -1.36 -9.71 -7.37
C ILE A 30 -0.01 -9.38 -8.03
N PHE A 31 1.02 -9.13 -7.22
CA PHE A 31 2.39 -9.01 -7.70
C PHE A 31 3.09 -10.37 -7.59
N PRO A 32 3.19 -11.17 -8.67
CA PRO A 32 3.78 -12.50 -8.63
C PRO A 32 5.27 -12.48 -8.28
N ARG A 33 5.95 -11.36 -8.57
CA ARG A 33 7.39 -11.19 -8.29
C ARG A 33 7.68 -10.41 -7.00
N ALA A 34 6.66 -10.09 -6.21
CA ALA A 34 6.88 -9.40 -4.94
C ALA A 34 7.49 -10.35 -3.90
N ILE A 35 8.57 -9.89 -3.25
CA ILE A 35 9.30 -10.65 -2.24
C ILE A 35 9.06 -9.98 -0.88
N LEU A 36 8.62 -10.77 0.10
CA LEU A 36 8.63 -10.32 1.49
C LEU A 36 10.03 -10.52 2.05
N LYS A 37 10.70 -9.42 2.39
CA LYS A 37 12.02 -9.41 3.01
C LYS A 37 11.86 -9.05 4.49
N GLU A 38 12.24 -9.95 5.38
CA GLU A 38 12.42 -9.60 6.79
C GLU A 38 13.71 -8.80 6.95
N THR A 39 13.60 -7.66 7.63
CA THR A 39 14.72 -6.84 8.06
C THR A 39 14.72 -6.78 9.59
N GLU A 40 15.81 -6.28 10.17
CA GLU A 40 15.98 -6.11 11.62
C GLU A 40 14.88 -5.22 12.25
N PHE A 41 14.20 -4.40 11.43
CA PHE A 41 13.13 -3.49 11.85
C PHE A 41 11.73 -4.00 11.47
N GLY A 42 11.60 -5.18 10.86
CA GLY A 42 10.34 -5.83 10.50
C GLY A 42 10.26 -6.31 9.05
N SER A 43 9.09 -6.83 8.66
CA SER A 43 8.89 -7.38 7.31
C SER A 43 8.51 -6.28 6.30
N GLY A 44 9.29 -6.15 5.23
CA GLY A 44 9.07 -5.21 4.13
C GLY A 44 8.84 -5.92 2.80
N TRP A 45 7.93 -5.39 1.97
CA TRP A 45 7.71 -5.90 0.62
C TRP A 45 8.61 -5.19 -0.39
N LEU A 46 9.31 -5.98 -1.20
CA LEU A 46 10.11 -5.55 -2.35
C LEU A 46 9.40 -5.98 -3.63
N ILE A 47 9.16 -5.03 -4.51
CA ILE A 47 8.40 -5.19 -5.75
C ILE A 47 9.30 -4.74 -6.90
N PRO A 48 9.58 -5.59 -7.90
CA PRO A 48 10.38 -5.17 -9.04
C PRO A 48 9.64 -4.12 -9.87
N GLU A 49 10.38 -3.13 -10.39
CA GLU A 49 9.81 -2.04 -11.19
C GLU A 49 9.05 -2.54 -12.42
N ASN A 50 9.48 -3.66 -13.01
CA ASN A 50 8.82 -4.27 -14.16
C ASN A 50 7.39 -4.72 -13.85
N ASP A 51 7.17 -5.24 -12.64
CA ASP A 51 5.84 -5.67 -12.17
C ASP A 51 4.91 -4.47 -11.98
N LEU A 52 5.42 -3.24 -11.88
CA LEU A 52 4.61 -2.02 -11.74
C LEU A 52 4.25 -1.38 -13.08
N LYS A 53 5.11 -1.51 -14.10
CA LYS A 53 4.88 -0.91 -15.42
C LYS A 53 3.69 -1.54 -16.12
N ASP A 54 3.58 -2.87 -16.03
CA ASP A 54 2.52 -3.65 -16.65
C ASP A 54 1.31 -3.87 -15.71
N PHE A 55 1.30 -3.21 -14.55
CA PHE A 55 0.26 -3.39 -13.55
C PHE A 55 -0.92 -2.45 -13.77
N GLU A 56 -2.07 -3.03 -14.10
CA GLU A 56 -3.34 -2.32 -14.02
C GLU A 56 -3.98 -2.54 -12.64
N PRO A 57 -4.21 -1.46 -11.85
CA PRO A 57 -4.83 -1.60 -10.55
C PRO A 57 -6.26 -2.13 -10.69
N PRO A 58 -6.62 -3.23 -9.98
CA PRO A 58 -7.98 -3.75 -10.06
C PRO A 58 -8.97 -2.69 -9.56
N LYS A 59 -10.13 -2.59 -10.22
CA LYS A 59 -11.23 -1.70 -9.79
C LYS A 59 -11.51 -1.94 -8.32
N MET A 60 -11.14 -0.99 -7.48
CA MET A 60 -11.27 -1.11 -6.03
C MET A 60 -12.75 -0.97 -5.66
N GLY A 61 -13.47 -2.08 -5.69
CA GLY A 61 -14.87 -2.17 -5.31
C GLY A 61 -15.02 -2.13 -3.79
N ARG A 62 -15.11 -0.92 -3.22
CA ARG A 62 -15.91 -0.63 -2.02
C ARG A 62 -16.20 0.87 -2.01
N PRO A 63 -17.46 1.32 -2.03
CA PRO A 63 -17.78 2.73 -1.89
C PRO A 63 -17.12 3.26 -0.61
N ARG A 64 -16.53 4.46 -0.68
CA ARG A 64 -16.07 5.17 0.51
C ARG A 64 -17.27 5.24 1.46
N LYS A 65 -17.10 4.86 2.73
CA LYS A 65 -18.03 5.33 3.77
C LYS A 65 -18.05 6.86 3.62
N PRO A 66 -19.23 7.51 3.55
CA PRO A 66 -19.29 8.96 3.58
C PRO A 66 -18.48 9.41 4.80
N GLN A 67 -17.49 10.27 4.56
CA GLN A 67 -16.80 10.94 5.64
C GLN A 67 -17.81 11.93 6.18
N ASP A 68 -18.53 11.56 7.24
CA ASP A 68 -19.25 12.54 8.03
C ASP A 68 -18.24 13.58 8.50
N GLU A 69 -18.36 14.79 7.96
CA GLU A 69 -17.58 15.98 8.31
C GLU A 69 -17.91 16.46 9.73
N THR A 70 -17.75 15.62 10.75
CA THR A 70 -17.78 16.10 12.13
C THR A 70 -16.35 16.36 12.60
N GLY A 71 -15.89 17.57 12.28
CA GLY A 71 -14.80 18.18 13.03
C GLY A 71 -15.15 18.36 14.52
N LYS A 72 -14.10 18.59 15.30
CA LYS A 72 -14.06 19.16 16.68
C LYS A 72 -14.05 18.20 17.87
N THR A 73 -12.81 17.96 18.33
CA THR A 73 -12.29 18.32 19.66
C THR A 73 -13.18 18.15 20.90
N GLY A 74 -12.68 17.38 21.87
CA GLY A 74 -12.74 17.81 23.28
C GLY A 74 -13.32 16.85 24.30
N LYS A 75 -12.50 16.58 25.33
CA LYS A 75 -12.86 16.35 26.74
C LYS A 75 -13.65 15.07 27.09
N LYS A 76 -12.93 14.10 27.68
CA LYS A 76 -13.53 13.13 28.61
C LYS A 76 -13.00 13.40 30.02
N SER A 77 -13.61 14.37 30.70
CA SER A 77 -13.67 14.35 32.17
C SER A 77 -14.56 13.17 32.56
N LYS A 78 -14.10 12.30 33.48
CA LYS A 78 -15.02 11.48 34.25
C LYS A 78 -14.44 11.16 35.64
N ARG A 79 -15.06 11.87 36.60
CA ARG A 79 -15.30 11.61 38.04
C ARG A 79 -14.11 11.29 38.93
#